data_AF-E2SS26-F1
#
_entry.id   AF-E2SS26-F1
#
_cell.length_a   1.000
_cell.length_b   1.000
_cell.length_c   1.000
_cell.angle_alpha   90.00
_cell.angle_beta   90.00
_cell.angle_gamma   90.00
#
_symmetry.space_group_name_H-M   'P 1'
#
loop_
_entity.id
_entity.type
_entity.pdbx_description
1 polymer ?
#
loop_
_entity_poly.entity_id
_entity_poly.type
_entity_poly.pdbx_seq_one_letter_code
_entity_poly.pdbx_strand_id
1 'polypeptide(L)'
;MLKIEKGDIIFSNKGGYLSYYGIARGACYDFDNPFPTEDWDTSGRKVDVDYYKIEPTIKYSEHIRQLLYLQASKGAFNKGLRVNEGYLFSLSKGQFDYLFDLVNTTPIKMDVVQKIGKEDFLDFEETAEDEKQFQDIHIGKTKGYNKKQLDEIAEQRKHKKPCENTTVHNRVATDPHFKATCLENHNYQCEISKDHETFSNTTGLHQYMECHHLIPMKAQKDFPDLWLDDLFNLVCLCPLCHAQIHYGDRSSKEAVFWSIYHKRKTDFAKVGFNKQKMLEIFNEYYF
;
A
#
# COMPACT_ATOMS: atom_id res chain seq x y z
N MET A 1 -28.44 -1.17 -10.56
CA MET A 1 -28.09 -0.39 -11.78
C MET A 1 -28.12 1.12 -11.56
N LEU A 2 -29.07 1.70 -10.80
CA LEU A 2 -29.19 3.17 -10.61
C LEU A 2 -27.98 3.91 -10.02
N LYS A 3 -26.97 3.18 -9.52
CA LYS A 3 -25.74 3.75 -8.96
C LYS A 3 -24.57 3.69 -9.94
N ILE A 4 -24.78 3.19 -11.17
CA ILE A 4 -23.71 3.14 -12.16
C ILE A 4 -23.53 4.54 -12.73
N GLU A 5 -22.28 5.00 -12.76
CA GLU A 5 -21.86 6.26 -13.35
C GLU A 5 -20.85 6.06 -14.48
N LYS A 6 -20.60 7.13 -15.23
CA LYS A 6 -19.59 7.11 -16.30
C LYS A 6 -18.22 6.82 -15.70
N GLY A 7 -17.52 5.83 -16.24
CA GLY A 7 -16.18 5.43 -15.79
C GLY A 7 -16.18 4.26 -14.80
N ASP A 8 -17.35 3.84 -14.29
CA ASP A 8 -17.44 2.67 -13.42
C ASP A 8 -16.93 1.41 -14.12
N ILE A 9 -16.16 0.62 -13.36
CA ILE A 9 -15.61 -0.65 -13.83
C ILE A 9 -16.52 -1.80 -13.39
N ILE A 10 -16.88 -2.65 -14.34
CA ILE A 10 -17.80 -3.77 -14.16
C ILE A 10 -17.06 -5.08 -14.47
N PHE A 11 -16.92 -5.95 -13.48
CA PHE A 11 -16.32 -7.27 -13.67
C PHE A 11 -17.37 -8.30 -14.06
N SER A 12 -17.20 -8.93 -15.22
CA SER A 12 -18.16 -9.89 -15.76
C SER A 12 -17.85 -11.32 -15.32
N ASN A 13 -18.77 -11.91 -14.55
CA ASN A 13 -18.74 -13.33 -14.21
C ASN A 13 -19.57 -14.13 -15.21
N LYS A 14 -18.92 -15.02 -15.96
CA LYS A 14 -19.59 -15.98 -16.85
C LYS A 14 -19.15 -17.39 -16.49
N GLY A 15 -20.09 -18.23 -16.07
CA GLY A 15 -19.81 -19.64 -15.73
C GLY A 15 -18.84 -19.83 -14.55
N GLY A 16 -18.73 -18.85 -13.65
CA GLY A 16 -17.77 -18.89 -12.53
C GLY A 16 -16.38 -18.33 -12.87
N TYR A 17 -16.22 -17.76 -14.07
CA TYR A 17 -14.98 -17.16 -14.53
C TYR A 17 -15.14 -15.66 -14.75
N LEU A 18 -14.13 -14.91 -14.34
CA LEU A 18 -13.92 -13.54 -14.74
C LEU A 18 -13.29 -13.53 -16.13
N SER A 19 -14.10 -13.19 -17.13
CA SER A 19 -13.70 -13.27 -18.55
C SER A 19 -13.61 -11.91 -19.24
N TYR A 20 -14.27 -10.90 -18.68
CA TYR A 20 -14.26 -9.53 -19.19
C TYR A 20 -14.30 -8.54 -18.03
N TYR A 21 -13.73 -7.37 -18.23
CA TYR A 21 -14.12 -6.18 -17.49
C TYR A 21 -14.71 -5.16 -18.47
N GLY A 22 -15.58 -4.29 -17.99
CA GLY A 22 -16.22 -3.27 -18.78
C GLY A 22 -16.10 -1.90 -18.14
N ILE A 23 -16.06 -0.85 -18.95
CA ILE A 23 -16.11 0.55 -18.49
C ILE A 23 -17.45 1.14 -18.91
N ALA A 24 -18.23 1.63 -17.96
CA ALA A 24 -19.51 2.27 -18.24
C ALA A 24 -19.32 3.60 -18.97
N ARG A 25 -20.01 3.78 -20.11
CA ARG A 25 -19.95 5.03 -20.90
C ARG A 25 -20.80 6.15 -20.30
N GLY A 26 -21.73 5.82 -19.41
CA GLY A 26 -22.69 6.74 -18.81
C GLY A 26 -23.54 6.05 -17.75
N ALA A 27 -24.44 6.83 -17.15
CA ALA A 27 -25.43 6.30 -16.21
C ALA A 27 -26.42 5.36 -16.90
N CYS A 28 -27.07 4.49 -16.12
CA CYS A 28 -28.12 3.63 -16.66
C CYS A 28 -29.34 4.44 -17.09
N TYR A 29 -29.99 4.00 -18.16
CA TYR A 29 -31.22 4.57 -18.69
C TYR A 29 -32.28 3.49 -18.89
N ASP A 30 -33.55 3.89 -18.88
CA ASP A 30 -34.66 2.97 -19.13
C ASP A 30 -34.61 2.50 -20.59
N PHE A 31 -34.77 1.19 -20.78
CA PHE A 31 -34.70 0.57 -22.10
C PHE A 31 -35.45 -0.76 -22.07
N ASP A 32 -36.17 -1.07 -23.14
CA ASP A 32 -36.91 -2.33 -23.23
C ASP A 32 -35.95 -3.52 -23.26
N ASN A 33 -36.31 -4.58 -22.54
CA ASN A 33 -35.52 -5.79 -22.48
C ASN A 33 -35.34 -6.37 -23.89
N PRO A 34 -34.10 -6.42 -24.42
CA PRO A 34 -33.86 -6.93 -25.77
C PRO A 34 -34.04 -8.46 -25.87
N PHE A 35 -34.14 -9.15 -24.72
CA PHE A 35 -34.29 -10.61 -24.62
C PHE A 35 -35.37 -10.97 -23.58
N PRO A 36 -36.66 -10.76 -23.88
CA PRO A 36 -37.73 -11.14 -22.96
C PRO A 36 -37.70 -12.65 -22.71
N THR A 37 -37.73 -13.02 -21.43
CA THR A 37 -37.83 -14.41 -20.96
C THR A 37 -38.98 -14.49 -19.97
N GLU A 38 -39.47 -15.68 -19.63
CA GLU A 38 -40.57 -15.84 -18.67
C GLU A 38 -40.28 -15.19 -17.30
N ASP A 39 -38.99 -15.08 -16.93
CA ASP A 39 -38.53 -14.58 -15.63
C ASP A 39 -38.20 -13.07 -15.61
N TRP A 40 -38.27 -12.37 -16.74
CA TRP A 40 -37.85 -10.96 -16.85
C TRP A 40 -38.88 -10.08 -17.56
N ASP A 41 -39.21 -8.94 -16.94
CA ASP A 41 -40.12 -7.95 -17.50
C ASP A 41 -39.63 -7.38 -18.84
N THR A 42 -40.58 -6.88 -19.64
CA THR A 42 -40.32 -6.18 -20.90
C THR A 42 -39.71 -4.79 -20.68
N SER A 43 -40.03 -4.11 -19.57
CA SER A 43 -39.39 -2.86 -19.18
C SER A 43 -38.12 -3.11 -18.37
N GLY A 44 -36.99 -2.58 -18.81
CA GLY A 44 -35.70 -2.80 -18.17
C GLY A 44 -34.85 -1.54 -18.05
N ARG A 45 -33.59 -1.74 -17.66
CA ARG A 45 -32.56 -0.71 -17.66
C ARG A 45 -31.36 -1.20 -18.43
N LYS A 46 -30.76 -0.29 -19.19
CA LYS A 46 -29.55 -0.54 -19.97
C LYS A 46 -28.44 0.40 -19.52
N VAL A 47 -27.21 -0.09 -19.63
CA VAL A 47 -26.01 0.74 -19.52
C VAL A 47 -25.12 0.37 -20.69
N ASP A 48 -24.57 1.38 -21.36
CA ASP A 48 -23.63 1.16 -22.45
C ASP A 48 -22.24 0.96 -21.87
N VAL A 49 -21.57 -0.13 -22.26
CA VAL A 49 -20.30 -0.58 -21.67
C VAL A 49 -19.28 -0.88 -22.76
N ASP A 50 -18.08 -0.34 -22.59
CA ASP A 50 -16.90 -0.75 -23.35
C ASP A 50 -16.28 -1.99 -22.72
N TYR A 51 -16.41 -3.14 -23.38
CA TYR A 51 -15.91 -4.41 -22.86
C TYR A 51 -14.49 -4.72 -23.32
N TYR A 52 -13.68 -5.22 -22.38
CA TYR A 52 -12.31 -5.66 -22.56
C TYR A 52 -12.19 -7.11 -22.12
N LYS A 53 -11.64 -7.94 -23.01
CA LYS A 53 -11.47 -9.38 -22.77
C LYS A 53 -10.27 -9.63 -21.87
N ILE A 54 -10.41 -10.58 -20.94
CA ILE A 54 -9.35 -11.02 -20.04
C ILE A 54 -8.87 -12.40 -20.50
N GLU A 55 -7.58 -12.52 -20.80
CA GLU A 55 -6.96 -13.78 -21.24
C GLU A 55 -5.59 -14.00 -20.58
N PRO A 56 -5.37 -15.16 -19.91
CA PRO A 56 -6.35 -16.18 -19.54
C PRO A 56 -7.49 -15.67 -18.63
N THR A 57 -8.65 -16.30 -18.72
CA THR A 57 -9.78 -16.03 -17.81
C THR A 57 -9.43 -16.44 -16.39
N ILE A 58 -9.87 -15.68 -15.39
CA ILE A 58 -9.58 -15.93 -13.97
C ILE A 58 -10.74 -16.69 -13.34
N LYS A 59 -10.46 -17.76 -12.58
CA LYS A 59 -11.50 -18.60 -11.98
C LYS A 59 -11.89 -18.09 -10.59
N TYR A 60 -13.13 -17.60 -10.42
CA TYR A 60 -13.54 -17.00 -9.14
C TYR A 60 -13.36 -17.95 -7.95
N SER A 61 -13.60 -19.25 -8.11
CA SER A 61 -13.49 -20.23 -7.01
C SER A 61 -12.12 -20.26 -6.33
N GLU A 62 -11.06 -19.86 -7.03
CA GLU A 62 -9.69 -19.78 -6.49
C GLU A 62 -9.49 -18.53 -5.61
N HIS A 63 -10.37 -17.54 -5.77
CA HIS A 63 -10.26 -16.21 -5.18
C HIS A 63 -11.39 -15.86 -4.20
N ILE A 64 -12.47 -16.65 -4.15
CA ILE A 64 -13.67 -16.34 -3.33
C ILE A 64 -13.35 -16.10 -1.86
N ARG A 65 -12.39 -16.82 -1.27
CA ARG A 65 -12.02 -16.60 0.15
C ARG A 65 -11.52 -15.18 0.40
N GLN A 66 -10.64 -14.70 -0.46
CA GLN A 66 -10.10 -13.34 -0.37
C GLN A 66 -11.17 -12.31 -0.69
N LEU A 67 -11.97 -12.53 -1.73
CA LEU A 67 -13.06 -11.65 -2.13
C LEU A 67 -14.16 -11.55 -1.07
N LEU A 68 -14.44 -12.63 -0.35
CA LEU A 68 -15.37 -12.65 0.77
C LEU A 68 -14.80 -11.93 2.00
N TYR A 69 -13.51 -12.09 2.28
CA TYR A 69 -12.82 -11.38 3.37
C TYR A 69 -12.87 -9.85 3.17
N LEU A 70 -12.68 -9.40 1.92
CA LEU A 70 -12.73 -7.98 1.55
C LEU A 70 -14.16 -7.43 1.43
N GLN A 71 -15.18 -8.28 1.53
CA GLN A 71 -16.58 -7.88 1.38
C GLN A 71 -17.12 -7.27 2.69
N ALA A 72 -17.28 -5.95 2.71
CA ALA A 72 -17.68 -5.22 3.92
C ALA A 72 -19.11 -5.53 4.42
N SER A 73 -20.00 -6.04 3.57
CA SER A 73 -21.39 -6.39 3.91
C SER A 73 -21.91 -7.54 3.05
N LYS A 74 -23.22 -7.83 3.04
CA LYS A 74 -23.78 -8.85 2.15
C LYS A 74 -23.62 -8.41 0.69
N GLY A 75 -22.92 -9.18 -0.12
CA GLY A 75 -22.59 -8.82 -1.51
C GLY A 75 -22.54 -10.01 -2.45
N ALA A 76 -21.67 -9.94 -3.46
CA ALA A 76 -21.54 -10.94 -4.51
C ALA A 76 -21.10 -12.33 -4.02
N PHE A 77 -20.47 -12.45 -2.85
CA PHE A 77 -19.93 -13.72 -2.34
C PHE A 77 -20.59 -14.12 -1.03
N ASN A 78 -20.75 -15.43 -0.80
CA ASN A 78 -21.33 -15.99 0.42
C ASN A 78 -20.37 -16.88 1.22
N LYS A 79 -20.76 -17.15 2.47
CA LYS A 79 -20.03 -18.00 3.42
C LYS A 79 -19.88 -19.46 2.96
N GLY A 80 -20.68 -19.90 1.98
CA GLY A 80 -20.54 -21.21 1.33
C GLY A 80 -19.45 -21.24 0.25
N LEU A 81 -18.65 -20.18 0.13
CA LEU A 81 -17.60 -20.01 -0.88
C LEU A 81 -18.13 -20.08 -2.31
N ARG A 82 -19.30 -19.49 -2.53
CA ARG A 82 -19.93 -19.35 -3.86
C ARG A 82 -20.25 -17.89 -4.15
N VAL A 83 -20.38 -17.58 -5.44
CA VAL A 83 -21.00 -16.32 -5.88
C VAL A 83 -22.51 -16.43 -5.64
N ASN A 84 -23.10 -15.38 -5.07
CA ASN A 84 -24.54 -15.28 -4.86
C ASN A 84 -25.27 -15.13 -6.19
N GLU A 85 -26.49 -15.66 -6.25
CA GLU A 85 -27.39 -15.41 -7.36
C GLU A 85 -27.83 -13.94 -7.35
N GLY A 86 -27.54 -13.25 -8.44
CA GLY A 86 -27.89 -11.85 -8.65
C GLY A 86 -27.19 -11.29 -9.88
N TYR A 87 -27.80 -10.28 -10.48
CA TYR A 87 -27.32 -9.73 -11.76
C TYR A 87 -26.16 -8.74 -11.59
N LEU A 88 -26.21 -7.90 -10.55
CA LEU A 88 -25.22 -6.86 -10.30
C LEU A 88 -25.06 -6.62 -8.81
N PHE A 89 -23.81 -6.58 -8.36
CA PHE A 89 -23.45 -6.31 -6.97
C PHE A 89 -22.45 -5.15 -6.93
N SER A 90 -22.57 -4.28 -5.94
CA SER A 90 -21.52 -3.32 -5.61
C SER A 90 -20.36 -4.05 -4.95
N LEU A 91 -19.14 -3.73 -5.35
CA LEU A 91 -17.92 -4.20 -4.71
C LEU A 91 -17.42 -3.15 -3.72
N SER A 92 -16.81 -3.59 -2.62
CA SER A 92 -15.99 -2.71 -1.80
C SER A 92 -14.73 -2.29 -2.57
N LYS A 93 -14.09 -1.19 -2.14
CA LYS A 93 -12.80 -0.75 -2.71
C LYS A 93 -11.77 -1.90 -2.70
N GLY A 94 -11.63 -2.61 -1.59
CA GLY A 94 -10.71 -3.75 -1.50
C GLY A 94 -11.03 -4.89 -2.48
N GLN A 95 -12.31 -5.20 -2.70
CA GLN A 95 -12.69 -6.21 -3.71
C GLN A 95 -12.38 -5.75 -5.13
N PHE A 96 -12.60 -4.46 -5.42
CA PHE A 96 -12.23 -3.86 -6.69
C PHE A 96 -10.72 -3.93 -6.91
N ASP A 97 -9.93 -3.43 -5.97
CA ASP A 97 -8.47 -3.40 -6.04
C ASP A 97 -7.90 -4.81 -6.32
N TYR A 98 -8.40 -5.80 -5.57
CA TYR A 98 -7.97 -7.19 -5.74
C TYR A 98 -8.33 -7.79 -7.11
N LEU A 99 -9.55 -7.57 -7.63
CA LEU A 99 -9.92 -8.07 -8.96
C LEU A 99 -9.17 -7.32 -10.06
N PHE A 100 -8.97 -6.01 -9.89
CA PHE A 100 -8.26 -5.17 -10.83
C PHE A 100 -6.79 -5.62 -10.95
N ASP A 101 -6.13 -5.91 -9.83
CA ASP A 101 -4.77 -6.46 -9.82
C ASP A 101 -4.67 -7.82 -10.50
N LEU A 102 -5.64 -8.73 -10.29
CA LEU A 102 -5.67 -10.02 -10.98
C LEU A 102 -5.78 -9.86 -12.51
N VAL A 103 -6.58 -8.89 -12.96
CA VAL A 103 -6.72 -8.59 -14.39
C VAL A 103 -5.42 -8.02 -14.98
N ASN A 104 -4.73 -7.14 -14.25
CA ASN A 104 -3.54 -6.44 -14.73
C ASN A 104 -2.23 -7.23 -14.56
N THR A 105 -2.21 -8.27 -13.73
CA THR A 105 -1.07 -9.19 -13.58
C THR A 105 -1.01 -10.27 -14.67
N THR A 106 -2.01 -10.29 -15.54
CA THR A 106 -2.03 -11.14 -16.74
C THR A 106 -1.36 -10.36 -17.88
N PRO A 107 -0.31 -10.88 -18.55
CA PRO A 107 0.54 -10.06 -19.40
C PRO A 107 -0.21 -9.67 -20.67
N ILE A 108 -0.80 -8.46 -20.73
CA ILE A 108 -0.93 -7.59 -21.92
C ILE A 108 -1.57 -6.22 -21.60
N LYS A 109 -0.87 -5.17 -22.07
CA LYS A 109 -1.25 -3.77 -22.37
C LYS A 109 -1.38 -2.74 -21.23
N MET A 110 -0.19 -2.29 -20.86
CA MET A 110 0.32 -1.00 -20.35
C MET A 110 -0.36 0.33 -20.75
N ASP A 111 -1.57 0.38 -21.31
CA ASP A 111 -2.20 1.65 -21.77
C ASP A 111 -3.28 2.22 -20.83
N VAL A 112 -3.75 1.48 -19.82
CA VAL A 112 -4.81 1.96 -18.90
C VAL A 112 -4.25 2.66 -17.64
N VAL A 113 -2.98 2.42 -17.33
CA VAL A 113 -2.33 2.93 -16.09
C VAL A 113 -2.27 4.47 -16.05
N GLN A 114 -2.24 5.14 -17.20
CA GLN A 114 -2.10 6.60 -17.24
C GLN A 114 -3.36 7.39 -16.89
N LYS A 115 -4.54 6.76 -16.70
CA LYS A 115 -5.80 7.50 -16.44
C LYS A 115 -6.41 7.32 -15.05
N ILE A 116 -5.89 6.43 -14.22
CA ILE A 116 -6.34 6.22 -12.82
C ILE A 116 -5.30 6.74 -11.81
N GLY A 117 -4.12 7.13 -12.27
CA GLY A 117 -3.11 7.76 -11.42
C GLY A 117 -3.49 9.21 -11.14
N LYS A 118 -4.16 9.47 -10.01
CA LYS A 118 -3.83 10.64 -9.17
C LYS A 118 -4.48 10.76 -7.81
N GLU A 119 -5.49 9.97 -7.42
CA GLU A 119 -6.22 10.35 -6.19
C GLU A 119 -6.27 9.38 -5.02
N ASP A 120 -6.01 8.06 -5.10
CA ASP A 120 -6.21 7.23 -3.88
C ASP A 120 -5.44 5.89 -3.80
N PHE A 121 -4.28 5.74 -4.47
CA PHE A 121 -3.51 4.50 -4.38
C PHE A 121 -2.00 4.78 -4.22
N LEU A 122 -1.49 4.42 -3.03
CA LEU A 122 -0.10 4.58 -2.57
C LEU A 122 0.35 6.03 -2.34
N ASP A 123 -0.12 6.61 -1.23
CA ASP A 123 0.30 7.92 -0.71
C ASP A 123 1.71 7.89 -0.05
N PHE A 124 2.62 7.13 -0.67
CA PHE A 124 4.06 7.22 -0.51
C PHE A 124 4.62 8.28 -1.48
N GLU A 125 3.92 9.41 -1.65
CA GLU A 125 4.47 10.54 -2.39
C GLU A 125 5.72 11.04 -1.65
N GLU A 126 6.87 10.67 -2.19
CA GLU A 126 8.16 11.22 -1.83
C GLU A 126 8.13 12.71 -2.20
N THR A 127 8.20 13.58 -1.20
CA THR A 127 8.18 15.01 -1.46
C THR A 127 9.50 15.43 -2.08
N ALA A 128 9.53 16.58 -2.76
CA ALA A 128 10.79 17.16 -3.23
C ALA A 128 11.80 17.41 -2.08
N GLU A 129 11.30 17.55 -0.85
CA GLU A 129 12.14 17.64 0.35
C GLU A 129 12.72 16.28 0.73
N ASP A 130 11.93 15.21 0.68
CA ASP A 130 12.41 13.84 0.93
C ASP A 130 13.48 13.42 -0.08
N GLU A 131 13.26 13.69 -1.37
CA GLU A 131 14.22 13.39 -2.43
C GLU A 131 15.54 14.16 -2.21
N LYS A 132 15.45 15.43 -1.82
CA LYS A 132 16.63 16.24 -1.50
C LYS A 132 17.38 15.70 -0.29
N GLN A 133 16.67 15.32 0.78
CA GLN A 133 17.28 14.70 1.96
C GLN A 133 18.01 13.42 1.57
N PHE A 134 17.36 12.59 0.76
CA PHE A 134 17.91 11.34 0.25
C PHE A 134 19.22 11.57 -0.53
N GLN A 135 19.21 12.52 -1.47
CA GLN A 135 20.40 12.89 -2.25
C GLN A 135 21.53 13.42 -1.36
N ASP A 136 21.24 14.34 -0.44
CA ASP A 136 22.24 14.95 0.46
C ASP A 136 22.93 13.89 1.35
N ILE A 137 22.21 12.84 1.76
CA ILE A 137 22.80 11.69 2.48
C ILE A 137 23.72 10.88 1.56
N HIS A 138 23.28 10.53 0.35
CA HIS A 138 24.03 9.65 -0.56
C HIS A 138 25.29 10.28 -1.15
N ILE A 139 25.34 11.61 -1.24
CA ILE A 139 26.56 12.35 -1.62
C ILE A 139 27.47 12.68 -0.43
N GLY A 140 27.09 12.26 0.80
CA GLY A 140 27.86 12.48 2.03
C GLY A 140 27.81 13.90 2.58
N LYS A 141 26.86 14.74 2.13
CA LYS A 141 26.65 16.10 2.63
C LYS A 141 25.97 16.10 4.00
N THR A 142 25.06 15.16 4.24
CA THR A 142 24.47 14.89 5.57
C THR A 142 25.22 13.75 6.24
N LYS A 143 25.68 13.96 7.48
CA LYS A 143 26.36 12.93 8.30
C LYS A 143 25.50 12.50 9.47
N GLY A 144 25.65 11.26 9.91
CA GLY A 144 24.99 10.77 11.11
C GLY A 144 25.38 11.54 12.38
N TYR A 145 24.51 11.49 13.38
CA TYR A 145 24.77 12.01 14.70
C TYR A 145 25.74 11.10 15.45
N ASN A 146 26.70 11.70 16.13
CA ASN A 146 27.51 10.98 17.11
C ASN A 146 26.73 10.77 18.42
N LYS A 147 27.26 9.92 19.30
CA LYS A 147 26.62 9.57 20.57
C LYS A 147 26.26 10.79 21.43
N LYS A 148 27.15 11.79 21.53
CA LYS A 148 26.89 12.98 22.35
C LYS A 148 25.71 13.79 21.79
N GLN A 149 25.62 13.93 20.47
CA GLN A 149 24.50 14.61 19.82
C GLN A 149 23.19 13.86 20.03
N LEU A 150 23.20 12.53 19.93
CA LEU A 150 22.02 11.70 20.21
C LEU A 150 21.53 11.85 21.66
N ASP A 151 22.46 11.85 22.62
CA ASP A 151 22.13 12.03 24.04
C ASP A 151 21.52 13.42 24.31
N GLU A 152 22.06 14.47 23.68
CA GLU A 152 21.54 15.83 23.77
C GLU A 152 20.13 15.95 23.15
N ILE A 153 19.91 15.35 21.98
CA ILE A 153 18.60 15.34 21.31
C ILE A 153 17.57 14.58 22.16
N ALA A 154 17.95 13.41 22.71
CA ALA A 154 17.08 12.61 23.57
C ALA A 154 16.64 13.41 24.80
N GLU A 155 17.53 14.19 25.42
CA GLU A 155 17.18 15.05 26.55
C GLU A 155 16.23 16.18 26.13
N GLN A 156 16.49 16.83 24.99
CA GLN A 156 15.60 17.89 24.48
C GLN A 156 14.19 17.37 24.15
N ARG A 157 14.08 16.16 23.59
CA ARG A 157 12.81 15.52 23.23
C ARG A 157 11.96 15.14 24.46
N LYS A 158 12.52 15.00 25.66
CA LYS A 158 11.74 14.78 26.90
C LYS A 158 10.83 15.96 27.24
N HIS A 159 11.19 17.17 26.81
CA HIS A 159 10.48 18.40 27.11
C HIS A 159 9.72 18.98 25.91
N LYS A 160 9.72 18.28 24.76
CA LYS A 160 9.07 18.70 23.51
C LYS A 160 8.20 17.60 22.95
N LYS A 161 7.04 17.98 22.42
CA LYS A 161 6.19 17.06 21.66
C LYS A 161 6.50 17.18 20.16
N PRO A 162 6.31 16.11 19.38
CA PRO A 162 6.28 16.20 17.92
C PRO A 162 5.19 17.20 17.53
N CYS A 163 5.54 18.26 16.80
CA CYS A 163 4.57 19.21 16.27
C CYS A 163 4.34 18.95 14.78
N GLU A 164 3.09 19.08 14.34
CA GLU A 164 2.75 19.06 12.92
C GLU A 164 3.30 20.32 12.24
N ASN A 165 3.88 20.17 11.04
CA ASN A 165 4.22 21.33 10.22
C ASN A 165 2.94 21.96 9.67
N THR A 166 2.89 23.29 9.60
CA THR A 166 1.79 24.09 9.01
C THR A 166 1.71 24.00 7.48
N THR A 167 2.36 23.03 6.85
CA THR A 167 2.31 22.82 5.39
C THR A 167 1.13 21.93 5.00
N VAL A 168 0.76 21.98 3.72
CA VAL A 168 -0.47 21.43 3.09
C VAL A 168 -0.76 19.95 3.43
N HIS A 169 0.23 19.18 3.89
CA HIS A 169 0.09 17.75 4.18
C HIS A 169 0.03 17.37 5.67
N ASN A 170 0.09 18.32 6.62
CA ASN A 170 0.06 18.07 8.07
C ASN A 170 0.99 16.92 8.55
N ARG A 171 2.15 16.73 7.91
CA ARG A 171 3.14 15.71 8.30
C ARG A 171 4.17 16.32 9.24
N VAL A 172 4.58 15.56 10.25
CA VAL A 172 5.72 15.91 11.10
C VAL A 172 7.00 15.77 10.29
N ALA A 173 7.84 16.83 10.27
CA ALA A 173 9.11 16.81 9.56
C ALA A 173 10.04 15.70 10.10
N THR A 174 10.69 14.98 9.18
CA THR A 174 11.75 14.04 9.51
C THR A 174 13.11 14.70 9.42
N ASP A 175 14.02 14.30 10.28
CA ASP A 175 15.38 14.79 10.34
C ASP A 175 16.34 13.86 9.55
N PRO A 176 16.97 14.36 8.47
CA PRO A 176 17.84 13.55 7.62
C PRO A 176 19.09 13.02 8.34
N HIS A 177 19.52 13.63 9.45
CA HIS A 177 20.64 13.13 10.23
C HIS A 177 20.31 11.80 10.92
N PHE A 178 19.05 11.57 11.32
CA PHE A 178 18.64 10.27 11.86
C PHE A 178 18.69 9.18 10.78
N LYS A 179 18.26 9.48 9.55
CA LYS A 179 18.39 8.57 8.40
C LYS A 179 19.86 8.22 8.12
N ALA A 180 20.75 9.23 8.06
CA ALA A 180 22.19 9.01 7.91
C ALA A 180 22.78 8.16 9.06
N THR A 181 22.40 8.46 10.30
CA THR A 181 22.81 7.69 11.49
C THR A 181 22.37 6.23 11.41
N CYS A 182 21.17 5.96 10.91
CA CYS A 182 20.67 4.59 10.71
C CYS A 182 21.53 3.82 9.72
N LEU A 183 21.85 4.40 8.56
CA LEU A 183 22.70 3.77 7.54
C LEU A 183 24.12 3.49 8.09
N GLU A 184 24.71 4.48 8.76
CA GLU A 184 26.05 4.37 9.36
C GLU A 184 26.09 3.29 10.45
N ASN A 185 25.12 3.26 11.37
CA ASN A 185 25.03 2.26 12.45
C ASN A 185 24.90 0.83 11.92
N HIS A 186 24.30 0.65 10.74
CA HIS A 186 24.17 -0.65 10.08
C HIS A 186 25.32 -0.97 9.13
N ASN A 187 26.36 -0.13 9.08
CA ASN A 187 27.48 -0.24 8.15
C ASN A 187 27.02 -0.40 6.70
N TYR A 188 25.91 0.27 6.34
CA TYR A 188 25.30 0.18 5.01
C TYR A 188 24.99 -1.28 4.59
N GLN A 189 24.49 -2.09 5.52
CA GLN A 189 24.00 -3.46 5.27
C GLN A 189 22.49 -3.54 5.49
N CYS A 190 21.81 -4.34 4.66
CA CYS A 190 20.39 -4.56 4.82
C CYS A 190 20.08 -5.34 6.10
N GLU A 191 19.12 -4.87 6.87
CA GLU A 191 18.71 -5.53 8.11
C GLU A 191 17.97 -6.84 7.89
N ILE A 192 17.39 -7.07 6.71
CA ILE A 192 16.73 -8.34 6.36
C ILE A 192 17.77 -9.44 6.15
N SER A 193 18.85 -9.15 5.43
CA SER A 193 19.97 -10.06 5.26
C SER A 193 21.24 -9.29 4.94
N LYS A 194 22.36 -9.70 5.57
CA LYS A 194 23.69 -9.16 5.28
C LYS A 194 24.22 -9.61 3.91
N ASP A 195 23.61 -10.66 3.35
CA ASP A 195 23.96 -11.19 2.03
C ASP A 195 23.29 -10.38 0.89
N HIS A 196 22.43 -9.42 1.21
CA HIS A 196 21.86 -8.53 0.21
C HIS A 196 22.90 -7.51 -0.23
N GLU A 197 23.50 -7.77 -1.39
CA GLU A 197 24.45 -6.87 -2.03
C GLU A 197 23.73 -5.88 -2.96
N THR A 198 24.27 -4.67 -3.04
CA THR A 198 23.83 -3.61 -3.94
C THR A 198 25.04 -2.93 -4.59
N PHE A 199 24.78 -1.96 -5.47
CA PHE A 199 25.84 -1.17 -6.09
C PHE A 199 26.44 -0.16 -5.09
N SER A 200 27.66 0.33 -5.34
CA SER A 200 28.25 1.39 -4.52
C SER A 200 27.47 2.70 -4.66
N ASN A 201 27.28 3.41 -3.55
CA ASN A 201 26.67 4.74 -3.53
C ASN A 201 27.55 5.78 -4.27
N THR A 202 27.05 7.01 -4.41
CA THR A 202 27.74 8.09 -5.15
C THR A 202 29.15 8.38 -4.63
N THR A 203 29.41 8.18 -3.34
CA THR A 203 30.75 8.36 -2.76
C THR A 203 31.73 7.23 -3.12
N GLY A 204 31.22 6.07 -3.55
CA GLY A 204 32.00 4.87 -3.83
C GLY A 204 32.48 4.11 -2.58
N LEU A 205 32.19 4.61 -1.37
CA LEU A 205 32.71 4.06 -0.12
C LEU A 205 31.85 2.93 0.47
N HIS A 206 30.55 2.97 0.18
CA HIS A 206 29.56 2.09 0.80
C HIS A 206 28.57 1.57 -0.23
N GLN A 207 27.92 0.46 0.10
CA GLN A 207 26.80 -0.06 -0.68
C GLN A 207 25.60 0.90 -0.58
N TYR A 208 24.81 0.94 -1.64
CA TYR A 208 23.58 1.69 -1.70
C TYR A 208 22.52 1.02 -0.83
N MET A 209 21.97 1.77 0.13
CA MET A 209 20.92 1.32 1.03
C MET A 209 19.94 2.47 1.27
N GLU A 210 18.69 2.13 1.53
CA GLU A 210 17.59 3.05 1.77
C GLU A 210 17.18 2.97 3.25
N CYS A 211 16.76 4.11 3.80
CA CYS A 211 16.31 4.18 5.18
C CYS A 211 14.79 4.31 5.24
N HIS A 212 14.14 3.50 6.06
CA HIS A 212 12.68 3.39 6.12
C HIS A 212 12.15 3.47 7.55
N HIS A 213 11.04 4.17 7.77
CA HIS A 213 10.31 4.14 9.04
C HIS A 213 9.36 2.95 9.08
N LEU A 214 9.63 1.93 9.90
CA LEU A 214 8.77 0.73 9.98
C LEU A 214 7.35 1.05 10.47
N ILE A 215 7.22 2.00 11.38
CA ILE A 215 5.95 2.62 11.77
C ILE A 215 5.83 3.89 10.94
N PRO A 216 4.89 3.98 9.99
CA PRO A 216 4.84 5.10 9.06
C PRO A 216 4.66 6.44 9.77
N MET A 217 5.33 7.49 9.27
CA MET A 217 5.27 8.83 9.88
C MET A 217 3.85 9.43 9.94
N LYS A 218 2.93 8.99 9.07
CA LYS A 218 1.50 9.36 9.15
C LYS A 218 0.81 8.89 10.44
N ALA A 219 1.34 7.86 11.11
CA ALA A 219 0.85 7.38 12.39
C ALA A 219 1.24 8.28 13.56
N GLN A 220 2.06 9.32 13.34
CA GLN A 220 2.54 10.22 14.39
C GLN A 220 1.40 10.91 15.15
N LYS A 221 0.27 11.17 14.48
CA LYS A 221 -0.96 11.70 15.08
C LYS A 221 -1.53 10.81 16.19
N ASP A 222 -1.32 9.49 16.13
CA ASP A 222 -1.81 8.53 17.13
C ASP A 222 -0.84 8.38 18.32
N PHE A 223 0.37 8.94 18.19
CA PHE A 223 1.43 8.86 19.19
C PHE A 223 1.97 10.25 19.58
N PRO A 224 1.13 11.15 20.12
CA PRO A 224 1.50 12.55 20.36
C PRO A 224 2.60 12.75 21.41
N ASP A 225 2.87 11.73 22.24
CA ASP A 225 3.90 11.76 23.29
C ASP A 225 5.15 10.94 22.91
N LEU A 226 5.25 10.48 21.65
CA LEU A 226 6.38 9.69 21.16
C LEU A 226 6.84 10.17 19.79
N TRP A 227 8.13 10.44 19.66
CA TRP A 227 8.76 10.78 18.38
C TRP A 227 8.93 9.53 17.53
N LEU A 228 8.17 9.39 16.43
CA LEU A 228 8.32 8.27 15.51
C LEU A 228 9.57 8.40 14.62
N ASP A 229 10.04 9.64 14.39
CA ASP A 229 11.30 9.90 13.69
C ASP A 229 12.49 9.71 14.64
N ASP A 230 12.81 8.45 14.92
CA ASP A 230 13.86 8.04 15.85
C ASP A 230 14.47 6.70 15.39
N LEU A 231 15.69 6.40 15.85
CA LEU A 231 16.47 5.23 15.46
C LEU A 231 15.76 3.90 15.76
N PHE A 232 14.89 3.85 16.77
CA PHE A 232 14.13 2.62 17.05
C PHE A 232 13.22 2.23 15.87
N ASN A 233 12.73 3.23 15.13
CA ASN A 233 11.76 3.08 14.06
C ASN A 233 12.40 3.09 12.66
N LEU A 234 13.61 3.63 12.54
CA LEU A 234 14.38 3.63 11.30
C LEU A 234 15.07 2.30 11.05
N VAL A 235 14.94 1.81 9.82
CA VAL A 235 15.55 0.57 9.36
C VAL A 235 16.37 0.79 8.09
N CYS A 236 17.51 0.10 8.00
CA CYS A 236 18.40 0.11 6.84
C CYS A 236 18.05 -1.07 5.92
N LEU A 237 17.58 -0.79 4.71
CA LEU A 237 17.11 -1.79 3.75
C LEU A 237 17.84 -1.66 2.41
N CYS A 238 18.01 -2.78 1.71
CA CYS A 238 18.35 -2.73 0.30
C CYS A 238 17.13 -2.24 -0.51
N PRO A 239 17.32 -1.68 -1.73
CA PRO A 239 16.23 -1.15 -2.55
C PRO A 239 15.14 -2.18 -2.84
N LEU A 240 15.49 -3.46 -2.94
CA LEU A 240 14.51 -4.52 -3.17
C LEU A 240 13.61 -4.75 -1.95
N CYS A 241 14.19 -4.81 -0.73
CA CYS A 241 13.40 -4.96 0.49
C CYS A 241 12.57 -3.71 0.79
N HIS A 242 13.11 -2.53 0.48
CA HIS A 242 12.40 -1.26 0.57
C HIS A 242 11.20 -1.22 -0.38
N ALA A 243 11.43 -1.50 -1.67
CA ALA A 243 10.35 -1.60 -2.65
C ALA A 243 9.32 -2.67 -2.27
N GLN A 244 9.77 -3.82 -1.75
CA GLN A 244 8.88 -4.90 -1.33
C GLN A 244 7.93 -4.50 -0.20
N ILE A 245 8.37 -3.67 0.76
CA ILE A 245 7.50 -3.22 1.87
C ILE A 245 6.52 -2.12 1.44
N HIS A 246 6.86 -1.33 0.42
CA HIS A 246 5.96 -0.30 -0.15
C HIS A 246 4.96 -0.88 -1.16
N TYR A 247 5.47 -1.63 -2.13
CA TYR A 247 4.76 -2.01 -3.36
C TYR A 247 4.40 -3.49 -3.44
N GLY A 248 4.92 -4.32 -2.52
CA GLY A 248 4.61 -5.75 -2.51
C GLY A 248 3.15 -6.04 -2.20
N ASP A 249 2.70 -7.23 -2.57
CA ASP A 249 1.43 -7.76 -2.10
C ASP A 249 1.46 -7.96 -0.57
N ARG A 250 0.32 -8.32 0.03
CA ARG A 250 0.23 -8.49 1.48
C ARG A 250 1.27 -9.47 2.04
N SER A 251 1.46 -10.61 1.37
CA SER A 251 2.42 -11.63 1.81
C SER A 251 3.85 -11.11 1.74
N SER A 252 4.17 -10.35 0.70
CA SER A 252 5.49 -9.77 0.47
C SER A 252 5.80 -8.69 1.51
N LYS A 253 4.83 -7.82 1.82
CA LYS A 253 4.92 -6.82 2.89
C LYS A 253 5.07 -7.48 4.26
N GLU A 254 4.28 -8.51 4.54
CA GLU A 254 4.35 -9.28 5.80
C GLU A 254 5.74 -9.90 5.98
N ALA A 255 6.35 -10.45 4.92
CA ALA A 255 7.68 -11.05 4.99
C ALA A 255 8.75 -10.06 5.44
N VAL A 256 8.75 -8.83 4.89
CA VAL A 256 9.71 -7.79 5.28
C VAL A 256 9.40 -7.25 6.67
N PHE A 257 8.15 -6.83 6.91
CA PHE A 257 7.72 -6.18 8.15
C PHE A 257 7.95 -7.08 9.37
N TRP A 258 7.53 -8.35 9.30
CA TRP A 258 7.68 -9.29 10.41
C TRP A 258 9.11 -9.76 10.60
N SER A 259 9.91 -9.86 9.54
CA SER A 259 11.35 -10.15 9.67
C SER A 259 12.06 -9.08 10.50
N ILE A 260 11.79 -7.80 10.24
CA ILE A 260 12.34 -6.68 10.99
C ILE A 260 11.82 -6.70 12.44
N TYR A 261 10.50 -6.79 12.62
CA TYR A 261 9.90 -6.81 13.96
C TYR A 261 10.48 -7.94 14.81
N HIS A 262 10.65 -9.13 14.26
CA HIS A 262 11.20 -10.27 14.99
C HIS A 262 12.66 -10.05 15.39
N LYS A 263 13.49 -9.44 14.52
CA LYS A 263 14.88 -9.09 14.84
C LYS A 263 14.99 -8.02 15.93
N ARG A 264 14.08 -7.04 15.93
CA ARG A 264 14.08 -5.91 16.87
C ARG A 264 13.00 -6.00 17.96
N LYS A 265 12.45 -7.20 18.21
CA LYS A 265 11.27 -7.39 19.07
C LYS A 265 11.44 -6.77 20.45
N THR A 266 12.63 -6.90 21.04
CA THR A 266 12.96 -6.35 22.36
C THR A 266 13.04 -4.84 22.36
N ASP A 267 13.50 -4.22 21.27
CA ASP A 267 13.67 -2.78 21.20
C ASP A 267 12.34 -2.08 20.97
N PHE A 268 11.50 -2.63 20.09
CA PHE A 268 10.10 -2.20 19.97
C PHE A 268 9.33 -2.35 21.28
N ALA A 269 9.56 -3.43 22.04
CA ALA A 269 8.90 -3.60 23.33
C ALA A 269 9.30 -2.51 24.36
N LYS A 270 10.56 -2.05 24.38
CA LYS A 270 11.04 -0.98 25.29
C LYS A 270 10.31 0.35 25.09
N VAL A 271 9.88 0.64 23.86
CA VAL A 271 9.13 1.86 23.50
C VAL A 271 7.61 1.62 23.42
N GLY A 272 7.13 0.44 23.84
CA GLY A 272 5.69 0.16 23.95
C GLY A 272 5.02 -0.39 22.69
N PHE A 273 5.79 -0.91 21.71
CA PHE A 273 5.28 -1.59 20.52
C PHE A 273 5.39 -3.11 20.66
N ASN A 274 4.36 -3.72 21.26
CA ASN A 274 4.22 -5.17 21.31
C ASN A 274 3.68 -5.74 19.97
N LYS A 275 3.60 -7.07 19.87
CA LYS A 275 3.18 -7.75 18.64
C LYS A 275 1.77 -7.32 18.18
N GLN A 276 0.85 -7.14 19.14
CA GLN A 276 -0.53 -6.76 18.84
C GLN A 276 -0.59 -5.36 18.25
N LYS A 277 0.11 -4.39 18.86
CA LYS A 277 0.19 -3.02 18.36
C LYS A 277 0.88 -2.93 16.99
N MET A 278 1.91 -3.75 16.76
CA MET A 278 2.56 -3.83 15.45
C MET A 278 1.66 -4.44 14.37
N LEU A 279 0.79 -5.40 14.75
CA LEU A 279 -0.22 -5.95 13.84
C LEU A 279 -1.28 -4.90 13.47
N GLU A 280 -1.71 -4.08 14.42
CA GLU A 280 -2.63 -2.96 14.18
C GLU A 280 -2.00 -1.96 13.20
N ILE A 281 -0.76 -1.52 13.46
CA ILE A 281 -0.01 -0.63 12.56
C ILE A 281 0.10 -1.21 11.16
N PHE A 282 0.43 -2.50 11.05
CA PHE A 282 0.56 -3.16 9.76
C PHE A 282 -0.76 -3.17 8.98
N ASN A 283 -1.88 -3.51 9.63
CA ASN A 283 -3.18 -3.56 8.96
C ASN A 283 -3.73 -2.19 8.60
N GLU A 284 -3.46 -1.16 9.41
CA GLU A 284 -3.98 0.20 9.19
C GLU A 284 -3.17 0.98 8.16
N TYR A 285 -1.85 0.79 8.11
CA TYR A 285 -0.98 1.70 7.40
C TYR A 285 -0.32 1.16 6.13
N TYR A 286 -0.32 -0.16 5.93
CA TYR A 286 0.32 -0.82 4.78
C TYR A 286 -0.66 -1.30 3.67
N PHE A 287 -1.97 -1.06 3.84
CA PHE A 287 -3.04 -1.42 2.90
C PHE A 287 -4.10 -0.32 2.79
#